data_AF-A0A7C4NLR3-F1
#
_entry.id   AF-A0A7C4NLR3-F1
#
_cell.length_a   1.000
_cell.length_b   1.000
_cell.length_c   1.000
_cell.angle_alpha   90.00
_cell.angle_beta   90.00
_cell.angle_gamma   90.00
#
_symmetry.space_group_name_H-M   'P 1'
#
loop_
_entity.id
_entity.type
_entity.pdbx_description
1 polymer ?
#
loop_
_entity_poly.entity_id
_entity_poly.type
_entity_poly.pdbx_seq_one_letter_code
_entity_poly.pdbx_strand_id
1 'polypeptide(L)'
;MEIFWKKKRIIFGTLSAILIFAGVYFSQTKFLNCKKLPPLENNAEKLVTKVIDGDTFLIEEGYPVRILGIDADEKGYPCYFSAKERLEELILNKKVRLEKGSENFDKYCRYLRYVFLENENVGEKLLAEGLVVARLDLKDEKYKNEFIEAEKRARENKVGCKWEEKENQKEAKVWEQLIEEKTNKKVIPACKAQEFLGQEVIVEGKVAEVFISKKNNVFLNFEKPYPNQCFSAVI
;
A
#
# COMPACT_ATOMS: atom_id res chain seq x y z
N MET A 1 22.57 67.77 -27.00
CA MET A 1 23.69 66.86 -27.30
C MET A 1 23.73 65.84 -26.18
N GLU A 2 22.98 64.75 -26.33
CA GLU A 2 23.45 63.51 -26.99
C GLU A 2 24.39 62.72 -26.08
N ILE A 3 23.92 61.51 -25.74
CA ILE A 3 24.70 60.32 -25.38
C ILE A 3 25.20 60.22 -23.93
N PHE A 4 24.42 59.55 -23.07
CA PHE A 4 24.93 58.36 -22.36
C PHE A 4 23.83 57.47 -21.76
N TRP A 5 22.76 57.24 -22.53
CA TRP A 5 21.76 56.20 -22.24
C TRP A 5 22.18 54.86 -22.88
N LYS A 6 23.12 54.11 -22.27
CA LYS A 6 23.31 52.65 -22.51
C LYS A 6 24.40 52.02 -21.63
N LYS A 7 24.07 51.61 -20.41
CA LYS A 7 24.78 50.49 -19.72
C LYS A 7 24.12 50.02 -18.41
N LYS A 8 22.83 49.67 -18.43
CA LYS A 8 22.17 48.99 -17.29
C LYS A 8 21.12 47.96 -17.71
N ARG A 9 21.43 47.09 -18.68
CA ARG A 9 20.50 46.02 -19.12
C ARG A 9 21.22 44.72 -19.55
N ILE A 10 22.27 44.26 -18.88
CA ILE A 10 22.86 42.92 -19.16
C ILE A 10 23.49 42.30 -17.90
N ILE A 11 22.79 42.15 -16.77
CA ILE A 11 23.22 41.22 -15.67
C ILE A 11 22.02 40.46 -15.02
N PHE A 12 20.79 40.59 -15.53
CA PHE A 12 19.61 39.91 -14.95
C PHE A 12 19.02 38.81 -15.85
N GLY A 13 19.85 38.16 -16.66
CA GLY A 13 19.44 37.09 -17.59
C GLY A 13 20.15 35.75 -17.41
N THR A 14 21.19 35.66 -16.57
CA THR A 14 21.99 34.43 -16.44
C THR A 14 21.74 33.67 -15.13
N LEU A 15 21.22 34.31 -14.08
CA LEU A 15 20.91 33.63 -12.81
C LEU A 15 19.60 32.82 -12.85
N SER A 16 18.59 33.28 -13.59
CA SER A 16 17.31 32.56 -13.74
C SER A 16 17.47 31.30 -14.60
N ALA A 17 18.30 31.35 -15.65
CA ALA A 17 18.57 30.19 -16.50
C ALA A 17 19.34 29.09 -15.75
N ILE A 18 20.29 29.43 -14.87
CA ILE A 18 21.04 28.45 -14.06
C ILE A 18 20.15 27.79 -12.99
N LEU A 19 19.22 28.53 -12.36
CA LEU A 19 18.28 27.97 -11.40
C LEU A 19 17.22 27.08 -12.05
N ILE A 20 16.78 27.39 -13.28
CA ILE A 20 15.91 26.51 -14.06
C ILE A 20 16.69 25.29 -14.55
N PHE A 21 17.95 25.43 -14.97
CA PHE A 21 18.79 24.29 -15.35
C PHE A 21 19.11 23.38 -14.15
N ALA A 22 19.36 23.94 -12.96
CA ALA A 22 19.57 23.19 -11.73
C ALA A 22 18.27 22.51 -11.24
N GLY A 23 17.12 23.19 -11.35
CA GLY A 23 15.81 22.62 -11.03
C GLY A 23 15.37 21.50 -11.99
N VAL A 24 15.74 21.61 -13.27
CA VAL A 24 15.53 20.53 -14.26
C VAL A 24 16.55 19.39 -14.08
N TYR A 25 17.80 19.68 -13.71
CA TYR A 25 18.80 18.64 -13.38
C TYR A 25 18.45 17.87 -12.10
N PHE A 26 17.90 18.55 -11.08
CA PHE A 26 17.47 17.89 -9.85
C PHE A 26 16.20 17.06 -10.03
N SER A 27 15.50 17.24 -11.16
CA SER A 27 14.35 16.45 -11.60
C SER A 27 14.75 15.25 -12.50
N GLN A 28 16.05 14.98 -12.69
CA GLN A 28 16.48 13.64 -13.10
C GLN A 28 16.47 12.73 -11.87
N THR A 29 15.27 12.24 -11.58
CA THR A 29 15.01 10.86 -11.16
C THR A 29 16.23 10.12 -10.57
N LYS A 30 16.24 9.97 -9.24
CA LYS A 30 17.01 8.93 -8.55
C LYS A 30 16.55 7.54 -9.01
N PHE A 31 16.80 7.15 -10.25
CA PHE A 31 16.85 5.74 -10.61
C PHE A 31 18.08 5.18 -9.93
N LEU A 32 17.87 4.33 -8.93
CA LEU A 32 18.97 3.58 -8.34
C LEU A 32 19.66 2.82 -9.48
N ASN A 33 20.96 3.05 -9.63
CA ASN A 33 21.74 2.37 -10.66
C ASN A 33 21.94 0.91 -10.23
N CYS A 34 21.06 0.02 -10.69
CA CYS A 34 21.10 -1.40 -10.32
C CYS A 34 22.32 -2.16 -10.86
N LYS A 35 23.18 -1.51 -11.66
CA LYS A 35 24.45 -2.09 -12.17
C LYS A 35 25.39 -2.58 -11.06
N LYS A 36 25.15 -2.21 -9.80
CA LYS A 36 25.96 -2.66 -8.66
C LYS A 36 25.55 -4.03 -8.11
N LEU A 37 24.38 -4.57 -8.45
CA LEU A 37 23.98 -5.89 -7.99
C LEU A 37 24.63 -6.98 -8.86
N PRO A 38 25.15 -8.06 -8.26
CA PRO A 38 25.68 -9.17 -9.04
C PRO A 38 24.58 -9.81 -9.89
N PRO A 39 24.89 -10.40 -11.05
CA PRO A 39 23.92 -11.26 -11.71
C PRO A 39 23.61 -12.46 -10.80
N LEU A 40 22.33 -12.81 -10.69
CA LEU A 40 21.88 -14.01 -9.99
C LEU A 40 21.39 -14.99 -11.05
N GLU A 41 22.01 -16.17 -11.10
CA GLU A 41 21.67 -17.23 -12.06
C GLU A 41 20.21 -17.66 -11.95
N ASN A 42 19.64 -18.13 -13.07
CA ASN A 42 18.28 -18.66 -13.08
C ASN A 42 18.24 -19.97 -12.27
N ASN A 43 17.21 -20.14 -11.43
CA ASN A 43 17.05 -21.28 -10.52
C ASN A 43 18.13 -21.38 -9.44
N ALA A 44 18.83 -20.28 -9.11
CA ALA A 44 19.76 -20.26 -7.99
C ALA A 44 19.03 -20.57 -6.67
N GLU A 45 19.64 -21.38 -5.82
CA GLU A 45 19.19 -21.60 -4.46
C GLU A 45 19.87 -20.61 -3.51
N LYS A 46 19.07 -19.88 -2.74
CA LYS A 46 19.57 -18.84 -1.82
C LYS A 46 18.88 -18.92 -0.47
N LEU A 47 19.66 -18.74 0.60
CA LEU A 47 19.14 -18.66 1.97
C LEU A 47 18.37 -17.35 2.16
N VAL A 48 17.16 -17.42 2.71
CA VAL A 48 16.38 -16.24 3.11
C VAL A 48 16.82 -15.78 4.49
N THR A 49 17.24 -14.53 4.59
CA THR A 49 17.79 -13.94 5.83
C THR A 49 16.82 -13.00 6.53
N LYS A 50 15.85 -12.44 5.80
CA LYS A 50 14.85 -11.51 6.36
C LYS A 50 13.64 -11.40 5.44
N VAL A 51 12.43 -11.32 6.00
CA VAL A 51 11.23 -10.91 5.27
C VAL A 51 10.93 -9.44 5.55
N ILE A 52 10.68 -8.65 4.51
CA ILE A 52 10.41 -7.22 4.63
C ILE A 52 8.89 -7.01 4.81
N ASP A 53 8.11 -7.58 3.89
CA ASP A 53 6.65 -7.54 3.80
C ASP A 53 6.13 -8.84 3.11
N GLY A 54 4.85 -8.89 2.75
CA GLY A 54 4.21 -10.10 2.21
C GLY A 54 4.63 -10.50 0.78
N ASP A 55 5.49 -9.74 0.11
CA ASP A 55 5.98 -10.08 -1.23
C ASP A 55 7.46 -9.77 -1.48
N THR A 56 8.17 -9.24 -0.48
CA THR A 56 9.57 -8.85 -0.56
C THR A 56 10.38 -9.43 0.60
N PHE A 57 11.55 -10.01 0.31
CA PHE A 57 12.48 -10.55 1.29
C PHE A 57 13.94 -10.30 0.89
N LEU A 58 14.87 -10.56 1.82
CA LEU A 58 16.30 -10.53 1.59
C LEU A 58 16.86 -11.95 1.58
N ILE A 59 17.79 -12.19 0.65
CA ILE A 59 18.60 -13.40 0.63
C ILE A 59 19.94 -13.21 1.37
N GLU A 60 20.76 -14.26 1.43
CA GLU A 60 22.18 -14.14 1.77
C GLU A 60 22.82 -12.99 1.00
N GLU A 61 23.83 -12.36 1.61
CA GLU A 61 24.48 -11.13 1.10
C GLU A 61 23.58 -9.87 1.13
N GLY A 62 22.34 -9.99 1.63
CA GLY A 62 21.45 -8.86 1.92
C GLY A 62 20.72 -8.30 0.69
N TYR A 63 20.71 -9.04 -0.42
CA TYR A 63 20.06 -8.58 -1.63
C TYR A 63 18.53 -8.76 -1.59
N PRO A 64 17.74 -7.77 -2.03
CA PRO A 64 16.29 -7.86 -2.00
C PRO A 64 15.73 -8.62 -3.21
N VAL A 65 14.71 -9.42 -2.95
CA VAL A 65 13.94 -10.18 -3.94
C VAL A 65 12.47 -9.78 -3.82
N ARG A 66 11.84 -9.45 -4.95
CA ARG A 66 10.39 -9.25 -5.09
C ARG A 66 9.79 -10.47 -5.76
N ILE A 67 8.83 -11.10 -5.08
CA ILE A 67 8.10 -12.26 -5.62
C ILE A 67 7.27 -11.80 -6.81
N LEU A 68 7.37 -12.49 -7.95
CA LEU A 68 6.60 -12.15 -9.14
C LEU A 68 5.16 -12.67 -9.09
N GLY A 69 4.25 -11.96 -9.74
CA GLY A 69 2.85 -12.34 -9.95
C GLY A 69 1.89 -12.16 -8.77
N ILE A 70 2.39 -11.64 -7.64
CA ILE A 70 1.57 -11.29 -6.46
C ILE A 70 1.76 -9.84 -6.05
N ASP A 71 0.81 -9.29 -5.29
CA ASP A 71 0.91 -8.00 -4.61
C ASP A 71 0.38 -8.15 -3.19
N ALA A 72 1.24 -7.88 -2.22
CA ALA A 72 0.85 -7.83 -0.81
C ALA A 72 0.38 -6.43 -0.43
N ASP A 73 -0.44 -6.34 0.61
CA ASP A 73 -0.80 -5.06 1.18
C ASP A 73 0.40 -4.34 1.74
N GLU A 74 0.38 -3.01 1.66
CA GLU A 74 1.38 -2.14 2.29
C GLU A 74 1.10 -1.98 3.79
N LYS A 75 2.11 -1.55 4.55
CA LYS A 75 1.97 -1.37 6.00
C LYS A 75 0.81 -0.42 6.33
N GLY A 76 -0.10 -0.89 7.18
CA GLY A 76 -1.31 -0.16 7.58
C GLY A 76 -2.56 -0.58 6.82
N TYR A 77 -2.45 -1.41 5.77
CA TYR A 77 -3.59 -1.96 5.06
C TYR A 77 -4.02 -3.34 5.59
N PRO A 78 -5.30 -3.72 5.38
CA PRO A 78 -5.87 -4.98 5.90
C PRO A 78 -5.32 -6.21 5.16
N CYS A 79 -4.19 -6.74 5.65
CA CYS A 79 -3.60 -8.06 5.37
C CYS A 79 -2.07 -8.03 5.51
N TYR A 80 -1.46 -6.84 5.63
CA TYR A 80 -0.01 -6.67 5.68
C TYR A 80 0.68 -7.64 6.65
N PHE A 81 0.21 -7.69 7.89
CA PHE A 81 0.82 -8.54 8.93
C PHE A 81 0.65 -10.02 8.63
N SER A 82 -0.56 -10.47 8.32
CA SER A 82 -0.84 -11.88 8.03
C SER A 82 -0.05 -12.41 6.83
N ALA A 83 0.05 -11.62 5.75
CA ALA A 83 0.84 -12.00 4.57
C ALA A 83 2.34 -12.08 4.89
N LYS A 84 2.85 -11.11 5.65
CA LYS A 84 4.25 -11.10 6.07
C LYS A 84 4.60 -12.27 6.99
N GLU A 85 3.82 -12.47 8.04
CA GLU A 85 4.03 -13.56 9.02
C GLU A 85 3.99 -14.91 8.32
N ARG A 86 3.02 -15.10 7.41
CA ARG A 86 2.94 -16.33 6.64
C ARG A 86 4.16 -16.52 5.74
N LEU A 87 4.62 -15.47 5.05
CA LEU A 87 5.83 -15.56 4.26
C LEU A 87 7.04 -15.90 5.14
N GLU A 88 7.16 -15.33 6.34
CA GLU A 88 8.20 -15.69 7.32
C GLU A 88 8.16 -17.17 7.68
N GLU A 89 6.99 -17.72 8.03
CA GLU A 89 6.83 -19.15 8.32
C GLU A 89 7.25 -20.05 7.16
N LEU A 90 6.93 -19.63 5.94
CA LEU A 90 7.22 -20.38 4.73
C LEU A 90 8.70 -20.38 4.43
N ILE A 91 9.37 -19.22 4.39
CA ILE A 91 10.70 -19.12 3.76
C ILE A 91 11.83 -18.65 4.69
N LEU A 92 11.55 -18.02 5.84
CA LEU A 92 12.60 -17.45 6.68
C LEU A 92 13.54 -18.56 7.18
N ASN A 93 14.86 -18.30 7.11
CA ASN A 93 15.92 -19.25 7.46
C ASN A 93 15.94 -20.55 6.63
N LYS A 94 15.28 -20.55 5.46
CA LYS A 94 15.29 -21.69 4.51
C LYS A 94 15.95 -21.29 3.20
N LYS A 95 16.43 -22.28 2.45
CA LYS A 95 16.86 -22.08 1.06
C LYS A 95 15.66 -22.15 0.14
N VAL A 96 15.52 -21.14 -0.71
CA VAL A 96 14.50 -21.11 -1.77
C VAL A 96 15.16 -21.13 -3.13
N ARG A 97 14.51 -21.78 -4.09
CA ARG A 97 14.90 -21.73 -5.51
C ARG A 97 14.28 -20.49 -6.16
N LEU A 98 15.12 -19.70 -6.81
CA LEU A 98 14.76 -18.41 -7.39
C LEU A 98 14.74 -18.50 -8.91
N GLU A 99 13.56 -18.62 -9.48
CA GLU A 99 13.38 -18.65 -10.93
C GLU A 99 13.22 -17.23 -11.48
N LYS A 100 14.02 -16.90 -12.49
CA LYS A 100 14.04 -15.59 -13.14
C LYS A 100 12.80 -15.39 -14.02
N GLY A 101 12.18 -14.22 -13.88
CA GLY A 101 11.16 -13.73 -14.81
C GLY A 101 11.76 -13.12 -16.09
N SER A 102 10.92 -12.40 -16.83
CA SER A 102 11.32 -11.70 -18.07
C SER A 102 12.39 -10.61 -17.80
N GLU A 103 12.19 -9.80 -16.76
CA GLU A 103 13.11 -8.75 -16.33
C GLU A 103 13.92 -9.22 -15.10
N ASN A 104 15.18 -8.76 -14.99
CA ASN A 104 16.04 -9.19 -13.88
C ASN A 104 15.82 -8.38 -12.59
N PHE A 105 15.54 -7.07 -12.76
CA PHE A 105 15.45 -6.09 -11.69
C PHE A 105 14.30 -5.13 -11.96
N ASP A 106 13.68 -4.62 -10.90
CA ASP A 106 12.82 -3.44 -10.99
C ASP A 106 13.62 -2.13 -10.80
N LYS A 107 12.92 -1.00 -10.89
CA LYS A 107 13.49 0.35 -10.67
C LYS A 107 14.03 0.60 -9.25
N TYR A 108 13.71 -0.28 -8.30
CA TYR A 108 14.18 -0.23 -6.91
C TYR A 108 15.35 -1.19 -6.67
N CYS A 109 15.85 -1.83 -7.73
CA CYS A 109 16.95 -2.78 -7.69
C CYS A 109 16.67 -4.02 -6.84
N ARG A 110 15.43 -4.51 -6.87
CA ARG A 110 15.06 -5.82 -6.34
C ARG A 110 15.14 -6.86 -7.44
N TYR A 111 15.66 -8.05 -7.15
CA TYR A 111 15.57 -9.17 -8.09
C TYR A 111 14.11 -9.56 -8.26
N LEU A 112 13.67 -9.70 -9.51
CA LEU A 112 12.33 -10.17 -9.86
C LEU A 112 12.36 -11.68 -10.03
N ARG A 113 11.73 -12.42 -9.12
CA ARG A 113 11.80 -13.89 -9.09
C ARG A 113 10.46 -14.53 -8.79
N TYR A 114 10.16 -15.65 -9.45
CA TYR A 114 9.25 -16.65 -8.91
C TYR A 114 10.01 -17.46 -7.87
N VAL A 115 9.35 -17.76 -6.75
CA VAL A 115 10.03 -18.30 -5.57
C VAL A 115 9.44 -19.65 -5.23
N PHE A 116 10.32 -20.63 -5.09
CA PHE A 116 9.94 -22.00 -4.81
C PHE A 116 10.61 -22.47 -3.53
N LEU A 117 9.82 -23.08 -2.66
CA LEU A 117 10.32 -23.90 -1.57
C LEU A 117 10.08 -25.35 -1.97
N GLU A 118 11.15 -26.12 -2.14
CA GLU A 118 11.08 -27.45 -2.76
C GLU A 118 10.42 -27.39 -4.15
N ASN A 119 9.23 -27.97 -4.31
CA ASN A 119 8.46 -27.98 -5.55
C ASN A 119 7.22 -27.08 -5.51
N GLU A 120 7.00 -26.32 -4.42
CA GLU A 120 5.82 -25.47 -4.26
C GLU A 120 6.13 -24.02 -4.61
N ASN A 121 5.28 -23.40 -5.44
CA ASN A 121 5.36 -21.97 -5.75
C ASN A 121 4.81 -21.16 -4.58
N VAL A 122 5.68 -20.42 -3.90
CA VAL A 122 5.33 -19.64 -2.70
C VAL A 122 4.29 -18.56 -3.01
N GLY A 123 4.38 -17.92 -4.19
CA GLY A 123 3.41 -16.90 -4.60
C GLY A 123 2.02 -17.49 -4.82
N GLU A 124 1.92 -18.64 -5.47
CA GLU A 124 0.65 -19.37 -5.65
C GLU A 124 0.03 -19.74 -4.30
N LYS A 125 0.86 -20.23 -3.36
CA LYS A 125 0.41 -20.60 -2.03
C LYS A 125 -0.21 -19.42 -1.29
N LEU A 126 0.44 -18.26 -1.30
CA LEU A 126 -0.08 -17.05 -0.65
C LEU A 126 -1.38 -16.55 -1.30
N LEU A 127 -1.54 -16.71 -2.61
CA LEU A 127 -2.79 -16.41 -3.32
C LEU A 127 -3.91 -17.37 -2.89
N ALA A 128 -3.62 -18.67 -2.84
CA ALA A 128 -4.58 -19.69 -2.43
C ALA A 128 -5.02 -19.54 -0.96
N GLU A 129 -4.12 -19.05 -0.10
CA GLU A 129 -4.40 -18.72 1.30
C GLU A 129 -5.09 -17.35 1.47
N GLY A 130 -5.33 -16.60 0.38
CA GLY A 130 -6.07 -15.33 0.41
C GLY A 130 -5.37 -14.21 1.17
N LEU A 131 -4.04 -14.19 1.12
CA LEU A 131 -3.21 -13.20 1.83
C LEU A 131 -2.69 -12.07 0.93
N VAL A 132 -2.63 -12.35 -0.37
CA VAL A 132 -2.15 -11.43 -1.42
C VAL A 132 -3.10 -11.48 -2.61
N VAL A 133 -2.97 -10.53 -3.54
CA VAL A 133 -3.74 -10.50 -4.81
C VAL A 133 -2.85 -10.79 -6.01
N ALA A 134 -3.43 -11.27 -7.11
CA ALA A 134 -2.64 -11.56 -8.31
C ALA A 134 -2.23 -10.25 -9.03
N ARG A 135 -0.97 -10.17 -9.45
CA ARG A 135 -0.42 -9.02 -10.19
C ARG A 135 0.41 -9.49 -11.38
N LEU A 136 -0.28 -9.66 -12.50
CA LEU A 136 0.27 -10.27 -13.70
C LEU A 136 0.97 -9.24 -14.58
N ASP A 137 2.16 -9.59 -15.08
CA ASP A 137 2.88 -8.80 -16.09
C ASP A 137 2.55 -9.34 -17.48
N LEU A 138 2.19 -8.46 -18.43
CA LEU A 138 1.91 -8.84 -19.81
C LEU A 138 3.15 -9.38 -20.54
N LYS A 139 4.36 -9.08 -20.05
CA LYS A 139 5.62 -9.56 -20.63
C LYS A 139 6.06 -10.92 -20.07
N ASP A 140 5.45 -11.40 -18.99
CA ASP A 140 5.81 -12.64 -18.31
C ASP A 140 4.55 -13.45 -17.99
N GLU A 141 4.22 -14.40 -18.88
CA GLU A 141 3.01 -15.21 -18.76
C GLU A 141 3.21 -16.48 -17.91
N LYS A 142 4.38 -16.69 -17.32
CA LYS A 142 4.62 -17.86 -16.47
C LYS A 142 3.66 -17.87 -15.27
N TYR A 143 3.12 -19.05 -14.96
CA TYR A 143 2.21 -19.30 -13.83
C TYR A 143 0.93 -18.45 -13.81
N LYS A 144 0.61 -17.77 -14.91
CA LYS A 144 -0.51 -16.84 -14.99
C LYS A 144 -1.84 -17.51 -14.65
N ASN A 145 -2.09 -18.68 -15.22
CA ASN A 145 -3.34 -19.40 -15.03
C ASN A 145 -3.44 -19.94 -13.60
N GLU A 146 -2.33 -20.46 -13.08
CA GLU A 146 -2.19 -20.97 -11.72
C GLU A 146 -2.48 -19.88 -10.69
N PHE A 147 -1.95 -18.67 -10.91
CA PHE A 147 -2.19 -17.52 -10.01
C PHE A 147 -3.64 -17.02 -10.09
N ILE A 148 -4.22 -16.93 -11.29
CA ILE A 148 -5.64 -16.56 -11.46
C ILE A 148 -6.54 -17.58 -10.75
N GLU A 149 -6.32 -18.88 -10.97
CA GLU A 149 -7.16 -19.91 -10.36
C GLU A 149 -6.92 -20.04 -8.85
N ALA A 150 -5.72 -19.79 -8.34
CA ALA A 150 -5.45 -19.71 -6.89
C ALA A 150 -6.23 -18.55 -6.24
N GLU A 151 -6.13 -17.33 -6.81
CA GLU A 151 -6.85 -16.16 -6.29
C GLU A 151 -8.37 -16.34 -6.39
N LYS A 152 -8.85 -16.86 -7.53
CA LYS A 152 -10.28 -17.12 -7.76
C LYS A 152 -10.82 -18.10 -6.73
N ARG A 153 -10.13 -19.22 -6.48
CA ARG A 153 -10.52 -20.18 -5.43
C ARG A 153 -10.55 -19.54 -4.06
N ALA A 154 -9.55 -18.75 -3.69
CA ALA A 154 -9.52 -18.08 -2.41
C ALA A 154 -10.70 -17.10 -2.25
N ARG A 155 -11.03 -16.36 -3.32
CA ARG A 155 -12.17 -15.43 -3.36
C ARG A 155 -13.52 -16.13 -3.25
N GLU A 156 -13.76 -17.19 -4.03
CA GLU A 156 -15.00 -17.96 -4.03
C GLU A 156 -15.26 -18.63 -2.67
N ASN A 157 -14.20 -19.07 -2.00
CA ASN A 157 -14.28 -19.70 -0.69
C ASN A 157 -14.15 -18.72 0.49
N LYS A 158 -14.02 -17.41 0.23
CA LYS A 158 -13.85 -16.36 1.24
C LYS A 158 -12.70 -16.64 2.22
N VAL A 159 -11.58 -17.12 1.70
CA VAL A 159 -10.39 -17.51 2.48
C VAL A 159 -9.45 -16.33 2.65
N GLY A 160 -8.85 -16.23 3.83
CA GLY A 160 -7.79 -15.27 4.11
C GLY A 160 -8.30 -13.83 4.24
N CYS A 161 -7.47 -12.98 4.83
CA CYS A 161 -7.86 -11.60 5.16
C CYS A 161 -8.24 -10.74 3.92
N LYS A 162 -7.90 -11.17 2.69
CA LYS A 162 -8.30 -10.49 1.45
C LYS A 162 -9.75 -10.73 1.07
N TRP A 163 -10.27 -11.92 1.36
CA TRP A 163 -11.56 -12.38 0.84
C TRP A 163 -12.55 -12.79 1.93
N GLU A 164 -12.08 -13.00 3.16
CA GLU A 164 -12.93 -13.28 4.31
C GLU A 164 -13.89 -12.11 4.54
N GLU A 165 -15.19 -12.41 4.51
CA GLU A 165 -16.21 -11.48 4.92
C GLU A 165 -16.23 -11.42 6.44
N LYS A 166 -15.81 -10.29 7.01
CA LYS A 166 -16.08 -10.03 8.42
C LYS A 166 -17.59 -9.94 8.60
N GLU A 167 -18.19 -10.93 9.25
CA GLU A 167 -19.54 -10.78 9.78
C GLU A 167 -19.53 -9.56 10.70
N ASN A 168 -20.11 -8.45 10.23
CA ASN A 168 -20.50 -7.35 11.10
C ASN A 168 -21.66 -7.87 11.97
N GLN A 169 -21.36 -8.65 13.00
CA GLN A 169 -22.31 -8.98 14.04
C GLN A 169 -22.59 -7.70 14.83
N LYS A 170 -23.64 -6.98 14.39
CA LYS A 170 -24.49 -6.03 15.13
C LYS A 170 -24.07 -5.64 16.57
N GLU A 171 -22.89 -5.07 16.79
CA GLU A 171 -22.56 -4.44 18.08
C GLU A 171 -23.35 -3.15 18.29
N ALA A 172 -23.79 -2.48 17.21
CA ALA A 172 -24.55 -1.23 17.28
C ALA A 172 -25.81 -1.33 18.17
N LYS A 173 -26.50 -2.48 18.19
CA LYS A 173 -27.80 -2.59 18.87
C LYS A 173 -27.72 -2.67 20.39
N VAL A 174 -26.57 -3.03 20.97
CA VAL A 174 -26.37 -3.13 22.43
C VAL A 174 -25.80 -1.82 23.00
N TRP A 175 -24.97 -1.11 22.23
CA TRP A 175 -24.40 0.17 22.65
C TRP A 175 -25.42 1.31 22.65
N GLU A 176 -26.29 1.39 21.65
CA GLU A 176 -27.36 2.41 21.56
C GLU A 176 -28.20 2.46 22.86
N GLN A 177 -28.68 1.31 23.34
CA GLN A 177 -29.51 1.21 24.55
C GLN A 177 -28.75 1.64 25.82
N LEU A 178 -27.51 1.18 25.99
CA LEU A 178 -26.71 1.47 27.18
C LEU A 178 -26.30 2.94 27.28
N ILE A 179 -26.13 3.62 26.14
CA ILE A 179 -25.75 5.02 26.10
C ILE A 179 -26.95 5.90 26.49
N GLU A 180 -28.12 5.69 25.87
CA GLU A 180 -29.32 6.48 26.22
C GLU A 180 -29.69 6.33 27.69
N GLU A 181 -29.60 5.12 28.27
CA GLU A 181 -29.88 4.89 29.70
C GLU A 181 -28.88 5.62 30.62
N LYS A 182 -27.59 5.65 30.26
CA LYS A 182 -26.55 6.26 31.12
C LYS A 182 -26.47 7.77 30.96
N THR A 183 -26.67 8.29 29.76
CA THR A 183 -26.49 9.72 29.48
C THR A 183 -27.81 10.48 29.46
N ASN A 184 -28.95 9.80 29.34
CA ASN A 184 -30.27 10.39 29.10
C ASN A 184 -30.27 11.32 27.87
N LYS A 185 -29.44 11.01 26.87
CA LYS A 185 -29.33 11.75 25.60
C LYS A 185 -29.67 10.82 24.47
N LYS A 186 -30.45 11.33 23.51
CA LYS A 186 -30.85 10.58 22.32
C LYS A 186 -29.65 10.25 21.43
N VAL A 187 -29.52 9.00 21.00
CA VAL A 187 -28.55 8.58 19.98
C VAL A 187 -29.19 8.73 18.61
N ILE A 188 -28.49 9.39 17.67
CA ILE A 188 -28.98 9.65 16.32
C ILE A 188 -27.94 9.28 15.25
N PRO A 189 -28.37 8.82 14.07
CA PRO A 189 -27.45 8.59 12.95
C PRO A 189 -26.78 9.88 12.48
N ALA A 190 -25.51 9.80 12.09
CA ALA A 190 -24.71 10.91 11.59
C ALA A 190 -25.40 11.74 10.51
N CYS A 191 -26.02 11.09 9.53
CA CYS A 191 -26.71 11.79 8.45
C CYS A 191 -27.99 12.55 8.85
N LYS A 192 -28.49 12.33 10.07
CA LYS A 192 -29.63 13.07 10.63
C LYS A 192 -29.21 14.19 11.58
N ALA A 193 -27.92 14.36 11.87
CA ALA A 193 -27.45 15.34 12.84
C ALA A 193 -27.94 16.77 12.56
N GLN A 194 -28.07 17.14 11.29
CA GLN A 194 -28.60 18.44 10.86
C GLN A 194 -30.05 18.73 11.32
N GLU A 195 -30.86 17.70 11.59
CA GLU A 195 -32.24 17.85 12.07
C GLU A 195 -32.32 18.24 13.55
N PHE A 196 -31.21 18.17 14.29
CA PHE A 196 -31.15 18.35 15.75
C PHE A 196 -30.41 19.63 16.16
N LEU A 197 -30.50 20.68 15.35
CA LEU A 197 -29.90 21.98 15.66
C LEU A 197 -30.38 22.51 17.03
N GLY A 198 -29.43 22.85 17.90
CA GLY A 198 -29.71 23.39 19.24
C GLY A 198 -30.08 22.35 20.29
N GLN A 199 -29.99 21.05 19.98
CA GLN A 199 -30.28 19.97 20.93
C GLN A 199 -28.99 19.24 21.32
N GLU A 200 -28.93 18.76 22.58
CA GLU A 200 -27.88 17.85 23.00
C GLU A 200 -28.25 16.41 22.63
N VAL A 201 -27.48 15.83 21.72
CA VAL A 201 -27.66 14.47 21.20
C VAL A 201 -26.31 13.78 21.06
N ILE A 202 -26.34 12.45 20.95
CA ILE A 202 -25.16 11.65 20.64
C ILE A 202 -25.25 11.26 19.17
N VAL A 203 -24.22 11.60 18.39
CA VAL A 203 -24.17 11.31 16.96
C VAL A 203 -23.36 10.04 16.74
N GLU A 204 -23.97 9.04 16.12
CA GLU A 204 -23.36 7.75 15.81
C GLU A 204 -23.25 7.54 14.30
N GLY A 205 -22.12 6.98 13.85
CA GLY A 205 -21.92 6.57 12.47
C GLY A 205 -20.48 6.11 12.22
N LYS A 206 -20.22 5.60 11.02
CA LYS A 206 -18.87 5.13 10.66
C LYS A 206 -18.00 6.29 10.19
N VAL A 207 -16.82 6.45 10.79
CA VAL A 207 -15.79 7.35 10.26
C VAL A 207 -15.25 6.76 8.96
N ALA A 208 -15.54 7.43 7.84
CA ALA A 208 -15.12 7.02 6.50
C ALA A 208 -13.77 7.63 6.11
N GLU A 209 -13.43 8.81 6.64
CA GLU A 209 -12.18 9.52 6.36
C GLU A 209 -11.84 10.47 7.51
N VAL A 210 -10.54 10.65 7.77
CA VAL A 210 -10.03 11.61 8.76
C VAL A 210 -9.15 12.65 8.07
N PHE A 211 -9.42 13.92 8.32
CA PHE A 211 -8.61 15.03 7.82
C PHE A 211 -8.08 15.88 8.98
N ILE A 212 -6.79 16.19 8.98
CA ILE A 212 -6.16 17.05 10.00
C ILE A 212 -5.75 18.36 9.32
N SER A 213 -6.28 19.47 9.82
CA SER A 213 -5.94 20.79 9.27
C SER A 213 -4.55 21.25 9.69
N LYS A 214 -4.03 22.28 9.02
CA LYS A 214 -2.76 22.94 9.40
C LYS A 214 -2.77 23.54 10.82
N LYS A 215 -3.95 23.79 11.39
CA LYS A 215 -4.14 24.29 12.76
C LYS A 215 -4.39 23.16 13.77
N ASN A 216 -4.20 21.91 13.37
CA ASN A 216 -4.37 20.71 14.18
C ASN A 216 -5.80 20.36 14.60
N ASN A 217 -6.82 20.99 13.99
CA ASN A 217 -8.21 20.53 14.10
C ASN A 217 -8.38 19.19 13.38
N VAL A 218 -9.06 18.23 14.01
CA VAL A 218 -9.34 16.90 13.46
C VAL A 218 -10.76 16.88 12.94
N PHE A 219 -10.92 16.52 11.67
CA PHE A 219 -12.20 16.34 11.00
C PHE A 219 -12.45 14.85 10.83
N LEU A 220 -13.53 14.37 11.43
CA LEU A 220 -14.02 13.01 11.23
C LEU A 220 -15.21 13.07 10.27
N ASN A 221 -15.05 12.54 9.05
CA ASN A 221 -16.11 12.49 8.05
C ASN A 221 -16.89 11.18 8.18
N PHE A 222 -18.20 11.28 8.37
CA PHE A 222 -19.06 10.13 8.63
C PHE A 222 -19.75 9.62 7.36
N GLU A 223 -19.92 8.29 7.29
CA GLU A 223 -20.59 7.48 6.25
C GLU A 223 -19.93 7.46 4.86
N LYS A 224 -19.43 8.61 4.38
CA LYS A 224 -18.77 8.74 3.08
C LYS A 224 -17.55 9.66 3.18
N PRO A 225 -16.54 9.50 2.31
CA PRO A 225 -15.40 10.42 2.26
C PRO A 225 -15.80 11.79 1.69
N TYR A 226 -14.94 12.78 1.89
CA TYR A 226 -15.12 14.12 1.34
C TYR A 226 -15.18 14.12 -0.20
N PRO A 227 -16.04 14.93 -0.84
CA PRO A 227 -17.00 15.89 -0.28
C PRO A 227 -18.41 15.30 -0.05
N ASN A 228 -18.56 13.98 -0.04
CA ASN A 228 -19.86 13.30 -0.06
C ASN A 228 -20.34 12.86 1.33
N GLN A 229 -19.61 13.21 2.39
CA GLN A 229 -19.99 12.94 3.78
C GLN A 229 -21.29 13.67 4.14
N CYS A 230 -22.10 13.04 4.98
CA CYS A 230 -23.34 13.66 5.45
C CYS A 230 -23.16 14.45 6.75
N PHE A 231 -22.10 14.17 7.51
CA PHE A 231 -21.77 14.87 8.75
C PHE A 231 -20.25 14.85 8.96
N SER A 232 -19.72 15.96 9.48
CA SER A 232 -18.33 16.06 9.90
C SER A 232 -18.28 16.53 11.34
N ALA A 233 -17.64 15.74 12.22
CA ALA A 233 -17.29 16.19 13.56
C ALA A 233 -15.93 16.88 13.51
N VAL A 234 -15.81 18.02 14.19
CA VAL A 234 -14.54 18.76 14.34
C VAL A 234 -14.14 18.72 15.80
N ILE A 235 -12.95 18.20 16.08
CA ILE A 235 -12.37 18.04 17.42
C ILE A 235 -11.06 18.82 17.49
#